data_AF-A0A399ZA42-F1
#
_entry.id   AF-A0A399ZA42-F1
#
_cell.length_a   1.000
_cell.length_b   1.000
_cell.length_c   1.000
_cell.angle_alpha   90.00
_cell.angle_beta   90.00
_cell.angle_gamma   90.00
#
_symmetry.space_group_name_H-M   'P 1'
#
loop_
_entity.id
_entity.type
_entity.pdbx_description
1 polymer ?
#
loop_
_entity_poly.entity_id
_entity_poly.type
_entity_poly.pdbx_seq_one_letter_code
_entity_poly.pdbx_strand_id
1 'polypeptide(L)'
;MTMHGAQPLEAFVRWLNFAALGALAGGMMWWGWFMRRPNDAAEVSTVAKFAVAQKERFRLIGSGALLVAVLTAPHLLWFGAWANNPVARGLWFANIAAFIVAIALVARTFMFSRDEAHAFDAGMARLSAIGLGLTLIITATLDAYLTFPTQPLAWVLRSIHVLAFALWIGGAIWNIFVAVPAARATLAMPVVISAAEQLERFRVVVRILLPTLVITGLIQAYPYTGFNLETAFATFFGQLILIKLGLVIGLVGIFITCPLWRACSPIKGMCDLKDLPSAAQPTPTQRIDNRGKGCAGFVQIQKALDGMGPRDVLELLSSDRISWWELPAWLEQQGHRLLKQERQGRWLWQSYRFLIEKGTG
;
A
#
# COMPACT_ATOMS: atom_id res chain seq x y z
N MET A 1 17.05 -1.93 32.23
CA MET A 1 15.79 -1.17 32.32
C MET A 1 14.78 -1.85 31.43
N THR A 2 13.80 -2.54 32.02
CA THR A 2 12.63 -3.11 31.33
C THR A 2 11.71 -1.97 30.88
N MET A 3 10.80 -2.21 29.92
CA MET A 3 9.71 -1.27 29.64
C MET A 3 8.85 -1.12 30.91
N HIS A 4 9.22 -0.26 31.85
CA HIS A 4 8.56 -0.10 33.15
C HIS A 4 8.43 -1.39 34.01
N GLY A 5 9.32 -2.37 33.89
CA GLY A 5 9.10 -3.66 34.57
C GLY A 5 8.12 -4.60 33.86
N ALA A 6 7.58 -4.20 32.70
CA ALA A 6 6.57 -4.99 32.00
C ALA A 6 7.08 -6.38 31.67
N GLN A 7 6.31 -7.39 32.07
CA GLN A 7 6.60 -8.78 31.73
C GLN A 7 6.45 -8.99 30.21
N PRO A 8 7.09 -10.02 29.62
CA PRO A 8 7.02 -10.28 28.18
C PRO A 8 5.57 -10.34 27.64
N LEU A 9 4.64 -10.89 28.42
CA LEU A 9 3.22 -10.94 28.05
C LEU A 9 2.60 -9.54 27.96
N GLU A 10 2.90 -8.64 28.90
CA GLU A 10 2.39 -7.28 28.88
C GLU A 10 2.92 -6.49 27.68
N ALA A 11 4.21 -6.66 27.36
CA ALA A 11 4.83 -6.07 26.19
C ALA A 11 4.18 -6.60 24.89
N PHE A 12 3.87 -7.89 24.83
CA PHE A 12 3.16 -8.50 23.71
C PHE A 12 1.74 -7.94 23.56
N VAL A 13 0.96 -7.86 24.64
CA VAL A 13 -0.40 -7.29 24.63
C VAL A 13 -0.41 -5.84 24.16
N ARG A 14 0.55 -5.02 24.62
CA ARG A 14 0.74 -3.63 24.16
C ARG A 14 1.03 -3.57 22.66
N TRP A 15 1.96 -4.39 22.19
CA TRP A 15 2.29 -4.46 20.77
C TRP A 15 1.11 -4.87 19.90
N LEU A 16 0.34 -5.84 20.37
CA LEU A 16 -0.85 -6.31 19.68
C LEU A 16 -1.92 -5.21 19.61
N ASN A 17 -2.10 -4.44 20.70
CA ASN A 17 -2.98 -3.27 20.70
C ASN A 17 -2.53 -2.20 19.70
N PHE A 18 -1.24 -1.84 19.70
CA PHE A 18 -0.69 -0.87 18.73
C PHE A 18 -0.81 -1.34 17.28
N ALA A 19 -0.56 -2.62 17.00
CA ALA A 19 -0.71 -3.17 15.67
C ALA A 19 -2.17 -3.13 15.20
N ALA A 20 -3.11 -3.46 16.10
CA ALA A 20 -4.54 -3.39 15.82
C ALA A 20 -5.02 -1.96 15.57
N LEU A 21 -4.65 -1.01 16.45
CA LEU A 21 -4.94 0.41 16.25
C LEU A 21 -4.29 0.96 14.99
N GLY A 22 -3.08 0.52 14.65
CA GLY A 22 -2.40 0.90 13.41
C GLY A 22 -3.10 0.39 12.15
N ALA A 23 -3.53 -0.87 12.16
CA ALA A 23 -4.34 -1.45 11.09
C ALA A 23 -5.63 -0.66 10.87
N LEU A 24 -6.33 -0.30 11.95
CA LEU A 24 -7.53 0.53 11.91
C LEU A 24 -7.23 1.96 11.42
N ALA A 25 -6.22 2.62 11.99
CA ALA A 25 -5.90 4.02 11.69
C ALA A 25 -5.49 4.20 10.23
N GLY A 26 -4.57 3.36 9.76
CA GLY A 26 -4.17 3.36 8.36
C GLY A 26 -5.35 3.01 7.46
N GLY A 27 -6.09 1.92 7.72
CA GLY A 27 -7.21 1.55 6.86
C GLY A 27 -8.33 2.60 6.79
N MET A 28 -8.67 3.24 7.92
CA MET A 28 -9.60 4.38 7.95
C MET A 28 -9.07 5.61 7.22
N MET A 29 -7.75 5.86 7.30
CA MET A 29 -7.12 6.93 6.53
C MET A 29 -7.23 6.65 5.03
N TRP A 30 -6.95 5.42 4.60
CA TRP A 30 -7.03 4.99 3.21
C TRP A 30 -8.44 5.13 2.65
N TRP A 31 -9.44 4.65 3.38
CA TRP A 31 -10.83 4.89 3.06
C TRP A 31 -11.13 6.40 2.98
N GLY A 32 -10.80 7.16 4.03
CA GLY A 32 -11.22 8.55 4.19
C GLY A 32 -10.61 9.54 3.19
N TRP A 33 -9.34 9.37 2.81
CA TRP A 33 -8.63 10.37 1.99
C TRP A 33 -8.20 9.88 0.61
N PHE A 34 -8.11 8.56 0.39
CA PHE A 34 -7.47 8.03 -0.82
C PHE A 34 -8.48 7.44 -1.81
N MET A 35 -9.67 7.01 -1.37
CA MET A 35 -10.78 6.73 -2.26
C MET A 35 -11.39 8.05 -2.76
N ARG A 36 -11.41 8.26 -4.07
CA ARG A 36 -11.99 9.46 -4.70
C ARG A 36 -13.06 9.09 -5.71
N ARG A 37 -14.07 9.96 -5.82
CA ARG A 37 -15.07 9.90 -6.88
C ARG A 37 -14.41 10.26 -8.22
N PRO A 38 -14.62 9.49 -9.29
CA PRO A 38 -14.19 9.87 -10.64
C PRO A 38 -14.85 11.17 -11.10
N ASN A 39 -14.18 11.91 -11.99
CA ASN A 39 -14.75 13.11 -12.59
C ASN A 39 -15.77 12.77 -13.70
N ASP A 40 -15.56 11.66 -14.41
CA ASP A 40 -16.49 11.19 -15.43
C ASP A 40 -17.69 10.50 -14.79
N ALA A 41 -18.89 11.03 -15.05
CA ALA A 41 -20.15 10.50 -14.57
C ALA A 41 -20.40 9.04 -15.03
N ALA A 42 -19.92 8.66 -16.21
CA ALA A 42 -20.05 7.31 -16.74
C ALA A 42 -19.27 6.27 -15.93
N GLU A 43 -18.18 6.69 -15.28
CA GLU A 43 -17.30 5.81 -14.51
C GLU A 43 -17.73 5.65 -13.05
N VAL A 44 -18.55 6.58 -12.53
CA VAL A 44 -18.91 6.67 -11.10
C VAL A 44 -19.50 5.37 -10.58
N SER A 45 -20.44 4.75 -11.29
CA SER A 45 -21.10 3.50 -10.85
C SER A 45 -20.13 2.32 -10.78
N THR A 46 -19.24 2.22 -11.77
CA THR A 46 -18.23 1.16 -11.83
C THR A 46 -17.20 1.29 -10.69
N VAL A 47 -16.74 2.52 -10.43
CA VAL A 47 -15.80 2.79 -9.34
C VAL A 47 -16.47 2.73 -7.96
N ALA A 48 -17.78 3.04 -7.87
CA ALA A 48 -18.55 2.87 -6.64
C ALA A 48 -18.60 1.40 -6.19
N LYS A 49 -18.82 0.46 -7.12
CA LYS A 49 -18.76 -0.99 -6.84
C LYS A 49 -17.40 -1.41 -6.31
N PHE A 50 -16.32 -0.91 -6.92
CA PHE A 50 -14.97 -1.14 -6.42
C PHE A 50 -14.76 -0.58 -4.99
N ALA A 51 -15.23 0.64 -4.72
CA ALA A 51 -15.15 1.25 -3.39
C ALA A 51 -15.94 0.45 -2.34
N VAL A 52 -17.15 -0.01 -2.65
CA VAL A 52 -17.95 -0.87 -1.76
C VAL A 52 -17.23 -2.18 -1.49
N ALA A 53 -16.66 -2.83 -2.51
CA ALA A 53 -15.87 -4.04 -2.33
C ALA A 53 -14.64 -3.83 -1.43
N GLN A 54 -13.98 -2.67 -1.52
CA GLN A 54 -12.91 -2.30 -0.57
C GLN A 54 -13.46 -2.16 0.85
N LYS A 55 -14.57 -1.46 1.06
CA LYS A 55 -15.17 -1.27 2.39
C LYS A 55 -15.56 -2.59 3.03
N GLU A 56 -16.17 -3.50 2.28
CA GLU A 56 -16.59 -4.81 2.78
C GLU A 56 -15.41 -5.66 3.23
N ARG A 57 -14.35 -5.71 2.41
CA ARG A 57 -13.10 -6.42 2.75
C ARG A 57 -12.41 -5.80 3.95
N PHE A 58 -12.31 -4.46 3.98
CA PHE A 58 -11.70 -3.79 5.11
C PHE A 58 -12.52 -3.98 6.39
N ARG A 59 -13.86 -4.04 6.31
CA ARG A 59 -14.69 -4.32 7.48
C ARG A 59 -14.39 -5.68 8.08
N LEU A 60 -14.16 -6.72 7.27
CA LEU A 60 -13.79 -8.04 7.81
C LEU A 60 -12.48 -7.99 8.60
N ILE A 61 -11.43 -7.43 7.99
CA ILE A 61 -10.10 -7.32 8.60
C ILE A 61 -10.14 -6.36 9.80
N GLY A 62 -10.80 -5.23 9.62
CA GLY A 62 -10.97 -4.16 10.59
C GLY A 62 -11.82 -4.57 11.78
N SER A 63 -12.85 -5.41 11.62
CA SER A 63 -13.61 -5.98 12.74
C SER A 63 -12.73 -6.90 13.59
N GLY A 64 -11.87 -7.70 12.95
CA GLY A 64 -10.86 -8.47 13.67
C GLY A 64 -9.89 -7.58 14.44
N ALA A 65 -9.35 -6.53 13.79
CA ALA A 65 -8.47 -5.56 14.44
C ALA A 65 -9.17 -4.81 15.59
N LEU A 66 -10.44 -4.43 15.41
CA LEU A 66 -11.28 -3.79 16.42
C LEU A 66 -11.45 -4.69 17.66
N LEU A 67 -11.80 -5.96 17.44
CA LEU A 67 -11.92 -6.94 18.52
C LEU A 67 -10.59 -7.08 19.28
N VAL A 68 -9.48 -7.21 18.56
CA VAL A 68 -8.15 -7.30 19.17
C VAL A 68 -7.82 -6.03 19.96
N ALA A 69 -8.10 -4.85 19.42
CA ALA A 69 -7.89 -3.58 20.12
C ALA A 69 -8.68 -3.51 21.43
N VAL A 70 -9.94 -3.95 21.43
CA VAL A 70 -10.80 -3.97 22.63
C VAL A 70 -10.32 -5.02 23.64
N LEU A 71 -10.02 -6.24 23.20
CA LEU A 71 -9.56 -7.32 24.10
C LEU A 71 -8.19 -7.02 24.73
N THR A 72 -7.35 -6.26 24.03
CA THR A 72 -6.04 -5.85 24.56
C THR A 72 -6.10 -4.52 25.32
N ALA A 73 -7.22 -3.77 25.28
CA ALA A 73 -7.39 -2.49 25.97
C ALA A 73 -7.18 -2.51 27.50
N PRO A 74 -7.40 -3.61 28.25
CA PRO A 74 -7.12 -3.64 29.69
C PRO A 74 -5.68 -3.25 30.07
N HIS A 75 -4.72 -3.37 29.14
CA HIS A 75 -3.35 -2.90 29.37
C HIS A 75 -3.28 -1.38 29.66
N LEU A 76 -4.27 -0.60 29.21
CA LEU A 76 -4.37 0.83 29.50
C LEU A 76 -4.61 1.10 31.00
N LEU A 77 -5.17 0.14 31.73
CA LEU A 77 -5.34 0.24 33.18
C LEU A 77 -4.00 0.10 33.91
N TRP A 78 -3.03 -0.65 33.34
CA TRP A 78 -1.68 -0.75 33.91
C TRP A 78 -0.96 0.60 33.89
N PHE A 79 -1.16 1.41 32.84
CA PHE A 79 -0.64 2.78 32.83
C PHE A 79 -1.22 3.65 33.95
N GLY A 80 -2.48 3.41 34.34
CA GLY A 80 -3.12 4.09 35.46
C GLY A 80 -2.42 3.83 36.80
N ALA A 81 -1.96 2.60 37.02
CA ALA A 81 -1.19 2.24 38.21
C ALA A 81 0.16 2.97 38.31
N TRP A 82 0.73 3.38 37.16
CA TRP A 82 2.00 4.10 37.10
C TRP A 82 1.83 5.62 37.00
N ALA A 83 0.62 6.12 36.76
CA ALA A 83 0.29 7.54 36.68
C ALA A 83 0.21 8.18 38.08
N ASN A 84 1.37 8.32 38.73
CA ASN A 84 1.50 8.77 40.11
C ASN A 84 1.40 10.30 40.30
N ASN A 85 1.52 11.10 39.24
CA ASN A 85 1.42 12.57 39.28
C ASN A 85 0.24 13.12 38.45
N PRO A 86 -0.20 14.37 38.68
CA PRO A 86 -1.37 14.95 38.01
C PRO A 86 -1.30 14.96 36.47
N VAL A 87 -0.11 15.22 35.90
CA VAL A 87 0.10 15.26 34.45
C VAL A 87 -0.08 13.86 33.85
N ALA A 88 0.56 12.85 34.44
CA ALA A 88 0.41 11.46 34.01
C ALA A 88 -1.05 11.00 34.09
N ARG A 89 -1.77 11.35 35.16
CA ARG A 89 -3.20 11.01 35.31
C ARG A 89 -4.06 11.69 34.24
N GLY A 90 -3.78 12.96 33.95
CA GLY A 90 -4.46 13.71 32.88
C GLY A 90 -4.28 13.03 31.52
N LEU A 91 -3.03 12.67 31.17
CA LEU A 91 -2.72 11.94 29.93
C LEU A 91 -3.41 10.56 29.89
N TRP A 92 -3.44 9.85 31.01
CA TRP A 92 -4.11 8.54 31.12
C TRP A 92 -5.62 8.63 30.92
N PHE A 93 -6.31 9.56 31.59
CA PHE A 93 -7.74 9.79 31.38
C PHE A 93 -8.05 10.23 29.95
N ALA A 94 -7.23 11.13 29.39
CA ALA A 94 -7.36 11.55 28.00
C ALA A 94 -7.18 10.37 27.03
N ASN A 95 -6.27 9.44 27.32
CA ASN A 95 -6.06 8.25 26.52
C ASN A 95 -7.29 7.33 26.51
N ILE A 96 -7.84 7.03 27.70
CA ILE A 96 -9.05 6.20 27.83
C ILE A 96 -10.22 6.84 27.06
N ALA A 97 -10.45 8.15 27.26
CA ALA A 97 -11.53 8.87 26.58
C ALA A 97 -11.34 8.85 25.06
N ALA A 98 -10.14 9.16 24.57
CA ALA A 98 -9.83 9.14 23.14
C ALA A 98 -10.01 7.74 22.55
N PHE A 99 -9.54 6.69 23.23
CA PHE A 99 -9.71 5.30 22.82
C PHE A 99 -11.21 4.94 22.69
N ILE A 100 -12.03 5.21 23.71
CA ILE A 100 -13.47 4.91 23.67
C ILE A 100 -14.15 5.62 22.49
N VAL A 101 -13.87 6.91 22.30
CA VAL A 101 -14.43 7.70 21.20
C VAL A 101 -13.99 7.14 19.85
N ALA A 102 -12.71 6.84 19.68
CA ALA A 102 -12.16 6.29 18.43
C ALA A 102 -12.79 4.93 18.08
N ILE A 103 -12.91 4.02 19.06
CA ILE A 103 -13.53 2.70 18.89
C ILE A 103 -15.02 2.84 18.54
N ALA A 104 -15.74 3.75 19.18
CA ALA A 104 -17.14 4.03 18.86
C ALA A 104 -17.32 4.59 17.43
N LEU A 105 -16.43 5.48 16.98
CA LEU A 105 -16.44 6.01 15.61
C LEU A 105 -16.16 4.92 14.57
N VAL A 106 -15.20 4.03 14.84
CA VAL A 106 -14.91 2.87 13.98
C VAL A 106 -16.11 1.93 13.91
N ALA A 107 -16.68 1.56 15.06
CA ALA A 107 -17.86 0.70 15.13
C ALA A 107 -19.04 1.29 14.34
N ARG A 108 -19.32 2.59 14.53
CA ARG A 108 -20.33 3.32 13.76
C ARG A 108 -20.04 3.26 12.26
N THR A 109 -18.80 3.50 11.85
CA THR A 109 -18.40 3.48 10.43
C THR A 109 -18.67 2.11 9.79
N PHE A 110 -18.40 1.01 10.50
CA PHE A 110 -18.66 -0.35 10.03
C PHE A 110 -20.15 -0.75 10.02
N MET A 111 -20.98 -0.13 10.85
CA MET A 111 -22.42 -0.40 10.88
C MET A 111 -23.17 0.27 9.72
N PHE A 112 -22.83 1.51 9.38
CA PHE A 112 -23.68 2.37 8.52
C PHE A 112 -23.20 2.57 7.08
N SER A 113 -22.01 2.09 6.67
CA SER A 113 -21.51 2.29 5.29
C SER A 113 -21.54 1.00 4.47
N ARG A 114 -22.73 0.65 3.94
CA ARG A 114 -22.91 -0.56 3.11
C ARG A 114 -23.33 -0.29 1.66
N ASP A 115 -23.85 0.89 1.37
CA ASP A 115 -24.57 1.12 0.11
C ASP A 115 -23.71 1.83 -0.94
N GLU A 116 -23.94 1.50 -2.21
CA GLU A 116 -23.30 2.15 -3.36
C GLU A 116 -23.57 3.67 -3.40
N ALA A 117 -24.75 4.10 -2.94
CA ALA A 117 -25.12 5.52 -2.85
C ALA A 117 -24.14 6.33 -1.98
N HIS A 118 -23.54 5.68 -0.99
CA HIS A 118 -22.58 6.26 -0.05
C HIS A 118 -21.16 5.73 -0.30
N ALA A 119 -20.86 5.20 -1.49
CA ALA A 119 -19.56 4.62 -1.82
C ALA A 119 -18.38 5.59 -1.56
N PHE A 120 -18.60 6.89 -1.77
CA PHE A 120 -17.59 7.92 -1.60
C PHE A 120 -17.71 8.72 -0.29
N ASP A 121 -18.65 8.34 0.57
CA ASP A 121 -18.79 8.99 1.88
C ASP A 121 -17.59 8.64 2.76
N ALA A 122 -16.85 9.69 3.08
CA ALA A 122 -15.57 9.60 3.78
C ALA A 122 -15.58 10.29 5.16
N GLY A 123 -16.63 11.04 5.50
CA GLY A 123 -16.67 11.86 6.72
C GLY A 123 -16.39 11.05 7.99
N MET A 124 -17.15 9.96 8.20
CA MET A 124 -16.96 9.11 9.39
C MET A 124 -15.62 8.35 9.38
N ALA A 125 -15.14 7.92 8.21
CA ALA A 125 -13.83 7.29 8.08
C ALA A 125 -12.70 8.26 8.45
N ARG A 126 -12.77 9.52 8.00
CA ARG A 126 -11.82 10.59 8.37
C ARG A 126 -11.84 10.87 9.87
N LEU A 127 -13.02 11.02 10.46
CA LEU A 127 -13.15 11.23 11.91
C LEU A 127 -12.60 10.03 12.70
N SER A 128 -12.88 8.80 12.24
CA SER A 128 -12.32 7.58 12.84
C SER A 128 -10.80 7.57 12.77
N ALA A 129 -10.21 7.92 11.61
CA ALA A 129 -8.77 7.98 11.44
C ALA A 129 -8.12 9.06 12.32
N ILE A 130 -8.74 10.24 12.45
CA ILE A 130 -8.28 11.31 13.37
C ILE A 130 -8.35 10.82 14.82
N GLY A 131 -9.48 10.25 15.23
CA GLY A 131 -9.66 9.72 16.59
C GLY A 131 -8.61 8.66 16.94
N LEU A 132 -8.40 7.68 16.05
CA LEU A 132 -7.38 6.66 16.23
C LEU A 132 -5.95 7.24 16.24
N GLY A 133 -5.67 8.22 15.38
CA GLY A 133 -4.40 8.94 15.38
C GLY A 133 -4.13 9.66 16.71
N LEU A 134 -5.15 10.33 17.26
CA LEU A 134 -5.08 10.97 18.58
C LEU A 134 -4.85 9.94 19.69
N THR A 135 -5.58 8.82 19.69
CA THR A 135 -5.34 7.72 20.64
C THR A 135 -3.90 7.22 20.60
N LEU A 136 -3.34 7.01 19.40
CA LEU A 136 -1.95 6.58 19.22
C LEU A 136 -0.95 7.61 19.74
N ILE A 137 -1.15 8.89 19.44
CA ILE A 137 -0.30 10.00 19.91
C ILE A 137 -0.34 10.10 21.44
N ILE A 138 -1.53 10.08 22.05
CA ILE A 138 -1.67 10.20 23.50
C ILE A 138 -1.07 8.97 24.20
N THR A 139 -1.30 7.77 23.67
CA THR A 139 -0.70 6.54 24.22
C THR A 139 0.83 6.59 24.14
N ALA A 140 1.38 6.97 22.99
CA ALA A 140 2.82 7.11 22.77
C ALA A 140 3.44 8.18 23.69
N THR A 141 2.75 9.31 23.85
CA THR A 141 3.15 10.39 24.76
C THR A 141 3.14 9.92 26.20
N LEU A 142 2.09 9.22 26.65
CA LEU A 142 1.99 8.69 28.01
C LEU A 142 3.11 7.66 28.30
N ASP A 143 3.35 6.72 27.38
CA ASP A 143 4.42 5.73 27.47
C ASP A 143 5.81 6.40 27.61
N ALA A 144 6.09 7.39 26.76
CA ALA A 144 7.33 8.16 26.83
C ALA A 144 7.43 9.04 28.07
N TYR A 145 6.33 9.67 28.50
CA TYR A 145 6.27 10.51 29.69
C TYR A 145 6.58 9.72 30.96
N LEU A 146 6.00 8.53 31.10
CA LEU A 146 6.26 7.65 32.23
C LEU A 146 7.72 7.19 32.28
N THR A 147 8.41 7.13 31.14
CA THR A 147 9.82 6.69 31.06
C THR A 147 10.79 7.86 31.24
N PHE A 148 10.47 8.98 30.59
CA PHE A 148 11.32 10.16 30.49
C PHE A 148 10.51 11.42 30.85
N PRO A 149 10.10 11.60 32.12
CA PRO A 149 9.15 12.64 32.53
C PRO A 149 9.67 14.08 32.40
N THR A 150 10.96 14.26 32.12
CA THR A 150 11.60 15.57 31.94
C THR A 150 12.12 15.80 30.52
N GLN A 151 11.85 14.89 29.58
CA GLN A 151 12.38 14.95 28.22
C GLN A 151 11.26 15.08 27.17
N PRO A 152 10.73 16.29 26.92
CA PRO A 152 9.63 16.50 25.98
C PRO A 152 9.94 16.03 24.56
N LEU A 153 11.21 16.10 24.14
CA LEU A 153 11.64 15.59 22.84
C LEU A 153 11.40 14.08 22.69
N ALA A 154 11.59 13.30 23.77
CA ALA A 154 11.31 11.86 23.76
C ALA A 154 9.83 11.57 23.50
N TRP A 155 8.93 12.41 24.04
CA TRP A 155 7.48 12.25 23.87
C TRP A 155 7.06 12.53 22.42
N VAL A 156 7.58 13.62 21.85
CA VAL A 156 7.33 13.99 20.45
C VAL A 156 7.86 12.91 19.52
N LEU A 157 9.11 12.47 19.72
CA LEU A 157 9.71 11.41 18.91
C LEU A 157 8.92 10.10 19.00
N ARG A 158 8.44 9.72 20.20
CA ARG A 158 7.64 8.51 20.39
C ARG A 158 6.33 8.58 19.63
N SER A 159 5.63 9.71 19.73
CA SER A 159 4.38 9.95 19.01
C SER A 159 4.55 9.92 17.51
N ILE A 160 5.58 10.58 16.96
CA ILE A 160 5.88 10.55 15.53
C ILE A 160 6.19 9.12 15.07
N HIS A 161 7.04 8.39 15.80
CA HIS A 161 7.41 7.01 15.43
C HIS A 161 6.20 6.07 15.42
N VAL A 162 5.38 6.10 16.47
CA VAL A 162 4.20 5.23 16.59
C VAL A 162 3.16 5.57 15.53
N LEU A 163 2.91 6.86 15.28
CA LEU A 163 1.99 7.28 14.23
C LEU A 163 2.49 6.87 12.85
N ALA A 164 3.76 7.09 12.55
CA ALA A 164 4.35 6.68 11.27
C ALA A 164 4.26 5.16 11.06
N PHE A 165 4.49 4.38 12.12
CA PHE A 165 4.39 2.92 12.09
C PHE A 165 2.96 2.49 11.81
N ALA A 166 2.01 3.06 12.55
CA ALA A 166 0.58 2.79 12.42
C ALA A 166 0.06 3.09 11.00
N LEU A 167 0.38 4.26 10.45
CA LEU A 167 -0.06 4.64 9.11
C LEU A 167 0.58 3.77 8.02
N TRP A 168 1.85 3.39 8.20
CA TRP A 168 2.56 2.50 7.28
C TRP A 168 1.95 1.09 7.30
N ILE A 169 1.79 0.47 8.48
CA ILE A 169 1.27 -0.90 8.59
C ILE A 169 -0.18 -0.98 8.12
N GLY A 170 -1.03 -0.04 8.53
CA GLY A 170 -2.42 -0.03 8.07
C GLY A 170 -2.54 0.26 6.58
N GLY A 171 -1.64 1.05 6.00
CA GLY A 171 -1.56 1.22 4.55
C GLY A 171 -1.08 0.00 3.78
N ALA A 172 -0.11 -0.74 4.32
CA ALA A 172 0.31 -2.02 3.75
C ALA A 172 -0.85 -3.03 3.78
N ILE A 173 -1.55 -3.15 4.91
CA ILE A 173 -2.71 -4.03 5.06
C ILE A 173 -3.80 -3.67 4.06
N TRP A 174 -4.13 -2.38 3.95
CA TRP A 174 -5.12 -1.89 2.98
C TRP A 174 -4.73 -2.27 1.55
N ASN A 175 -3.53 -1.93 1.10
CA ASN A 175 -3.13 -2.15 -0.28
C ASN A 175 -3.09 -3.65 -0.63
N ILE A 176 -2.55 -4.49 0.26
CA ILE A 176 -2.35 -5.92 0.01
C ILE A 176 -3.65 -6.71 0.12
N PHE A 177 -4.42 -6.50 1.19
CA PHE A 177 -5.56 -7.37 1.54
C PHE A 177 -6.92 -6.76 1.19
N VAL A 178 -7.00 -5.45 0.96
CA VAL A 178 -8.25 -4.75 0.65
C VAL A 178 -8.27 -4.34 -0.82
N ALA A 179 -7.36 -3.45 -1.23
CA ALA A 179 -7.42 -2.80 -2.53
C ALA A 179 -7.18 -3.76 -3.69
N VAL A 180 -6.10 -4.56 -3.64
CA VAL A 180 -5.77 -5.51 -4.70
C VAL A 180 -6.89 -6.54 -4.91
N PRO A 181 -7.40 -7.23 -3.87
CA PRO A 181 -8.47 -8.19 -4.06
C PRO A 181 -9.81 -7.57 -4.47
N ALA A 182 -10.12 -6.33 -4.03
CA ALA A 182 -11.32 -5.62 -4.45
C ALA A 182 -11.28 -5.28 -5.94
N ALA A 183 -10.13 -4.80 -6.44
CA ALA A 183 -10.01 -4.44 -7.84
C ALA A 183 -10.05 -5.65 -8.77
N ARG A 184 -9.51 -6.81 -8.34
CA ARG A 184 -9.64 -8.07 -9.07
C ARG A 184 -11.10 -8.52 -9.25
N ALA A 185 -12.01 -8.09 -8.37
CA ALA A 185 -13.43 -8.43 -8.47
C ALA A 185 -14.16 -7.58 -9.53
N THR A 186 -13.60 -6.43 -9.91
CA THR A 186 -14.21 -5.50 -10.89
C THR A 186 -13.18 -5.13 -11.96
N LEU A 187 -12.98 -6.03 -12.92
CA LEU A 187 -12.02 -5.86 -14.01
C LEU A 187 -12.54 -4.85 -15.05
N ALA A 188 -12.34 -3.56 -14.77
CA ALA A 188 -12.71 -2.47 -15.67
C ALA A 188 -11.62 -1.39 -15.67
N MET A 189 -11.41 -0.73 -16.81
CA MET A 189 -10.38 0.32 -16.94
C MET A 189 -10.50 1.44 -15.89
N PRO A 190 -11.71 1.98 -15.58
CA PRO A 190 -11.84 2.99 -14.53
C PRO A 190 -11.38 2.50 -13.15
N VAL A 191 -11.56 1.21 -12.85
CA VAL A 191 -11.09 0.60 -11.59
C VAL A 191 -9.58 0.48 -11.57
N VAL A 192 -8.97 0.10 -12.69
CA VAL A 192 -7.51 0.03 -12.83
C VAL A 192 -6.89 1.40 -12.62
N ILE A 193 -7.43 2.45 -13.25
CA ILE A 193 -6.97 3.83 -13.09
C ILE A 193 -7.11 4.26 -11.62
N SER A 194 -8.31 4.07 -11.03
CA SER A 194 -8.56 4.45 -9.63
C SER A 194 -7.62 3.74 -8.65
N ALA A 195 -7.39 2.43 -8.84
CA ALA A 195 -6.47 1.66 -8.01
C ALA A 195 -5.00 2.09 -8.20
N ALA A 196 -4.60 2.44 -9.43
CA ALA A 196 -3.26 2.94 -9.71
C ALA A 196 -3.02 4.30 -9.05
N GLU A 197 -3.99 5.21 -9.08
CA GLU A 197 -3.93 6.49 -8.37
C GLU A 197 -3.82 6.31 -6.85
N GLN A 198 -4.62 5.40 -6.27
CA GLN A 198 -4.52 5.07 -4.84
C GLN A 198 -3.10 4.61 -4.48
N LEU A 199 -2.52 3.75 -5.31
CA LEU A 199 -1.19 3.22 -5.08
C LEU A 199 -0.09 4.29 -5.23
N GLU A 200 -0.21 5.21 -6.19
CA GLU A 200 0.79 6.29 -6.31
C GLU A 200 0.77 7.18 -5.07
N ARG A 201 -0.42 7.51 -4.56
CA ARG A 201 -0.55 8.23 -3.30
C ARG A 201 0.03 7.42 -2.13
N PHE A 202 -0.07 6.08 -2.14
CA PHE A 202 0.55 5.22 -1.12
C PHE A 202 2.06 5.34 -1.16
N ARG A 203 2.67 5.32 -2.35
CA ARG A 203 4.12 5.48 -2.49
C ARG A 203 4.60 6.83 -1.98
N VAL A 204 3.87 7.91 -2.25
CA VAL A 204 4.20 9.23 -1.71
C VAL A 204 4.21 9.20 -0.18
N VAL A 205 3.19 8.62 0.44
CA VAL A 205 3.13 8.48 1.90
C VAL A 205 4.27 7.61 2.43
N VAL A 206 4.52 6.44 1.82
CA VAL A 206 5.59 5.52 2.23
C VAL A 206 6.98 6.15 2.12
N ARG A 207 7.23 6.97 1.08
CA ARG A 207 8.49 7.73 0.93
C ARG A 207 8.73 8.71 2.08
N ILE A 208 7.68 9.12 2.80
CA ILE A 208 7.80 9.98 3.98
C ILE A 208 7.87 9.11 5.26
N LEU A 209 6.98 8.11 5.38
CA LEU A 209 6.85 7.32 6.60
C LEU A 209 8.05 6.41 6.86
N LEU A 210 8.62 5.76 5.83
CA LEU A 210 9.76 4.85 6.03
C LEU A 210 11.02 5.58 6.50
N PRO A 211 11.47 6.68 5.86
CA PRO A 211 12.59 7.46 6.42
C PRO A 211 12.29 7.99 7.81
N THR A 212 11.06 8.46 8.06
CA THR A 212 10.63 8.89 9.40
C THR A 212 10.81 7.77 10.42
N LEU A 213 10.38 6.53 10.11
CA LEU A 213 10.53 5.38 10.99
C LEU A 213 11.98 5.00 11.26
N VAL A 214 12.83 5.04 10.23
CA VAL A 214 14.26 4.76 10.36
C VAL A 214 14.92 5.82 11.24
N ILE A 215 14.76 7.10 10.91
CA ILE A 215 15.40 8.22 11.63
C ILE A 215 14.93 8.26 13.09
N THR A 216 13.62 8.27 13.32
CA THR A 216 13.09 8.32 14.70
C THR A 216 13.42 7.05 15.47
N GLY A 217 13.48 5.89 14.82
CA GLY A 217 13.88 4.62 15.43
C GLY A 217 15.35 4.62 15.86
N LEU A 218 16.25 5.15 15.03
CA LEU A 218 17.67 5.29 15.36
C LEU A 218 17.88 6.27 16.53
N ILE A 219 17.20 7.42 16.51
CA ILE A 219 17.25 8.38 17.62
C ILE A 219 16.74 7.74 18.93
N GLN A 220 15.63 6.98 18.87
CA GLN A 220 15.11 6.27 20.03
C GLN A 220 16.01 5.12 20.51
N ALA A 221 16.84 4.54 19.63
CA ALA A 221 17.78 3.49 19.97
C ALA A 221 19.05 4.00 20.65
N TYR A 222 19.41 5.28 20.45
CA TYR A 222 20.63 5.88 20.96
C TYR A 222 20.79 5.75 22.49
N PRO A 223 19.78 6.05 23.34
CA PRO A 223 19.93 5.91 24.79
C PRO A 223 20.21 4.48 25.27
N TYR A 224 19.90 3.46 24.47
CA TYR A 224 20.06 2.05 24.84
C TYR A 224 21.42 1.47 24.45
N THR A 225 22.00 1.94 23.35
CA THR A 225 23.20 1.34 22.76
C THR A 225 24.34 2.32 22.57
N GLY A 226 24.09 3.63 22.61
CA GLY A 226 25.06 4.66 22.25
C GLY A 226 25.59 4.53 20.82
N PHE A 227 24.91 3.78 19.95
CA PHE A 227 25.42 3.29 18.66
C PHE A 227 26.70 2.45 18.74
N ASN A 228 27.02 1.89 19.90
CA ASN A 228 28.11 0.95 20.06
C ASN A 228 27.66 -0.46 19.64
N LEU A 229 28.35 -1.04 18.65
CA LEU A 229 28.04 -2.38 18.12
C LEU A 229 28.23 -3.48 19.16
N GLU A 230 29.25 -3.39 20.01
CA GLU A 230 29.50 -4.35 21.08
C GLU A 230 28.30 -4.37 22.06
N THR A 231 27.84 -3.20 22.51
CA THR A 231 26.64 -3.09 23.35
C THR A 231 25.39 -3.60 22.63
N ALA A 232 25.29 -3.38 21.32
CA ALA A 232 24.18 -3.85 20.51
C ALA A 232 24.12 -5.39 20.44
N PHE A 233 25.26 -6.08 20.35
CA PHE A 233 25.29 -7.55 20.36
C PHE A 233 25.25 -8.16 21.76
N ALA A 234 25.79 -7.47 22.77
CA ALA A 234 25.90 -7.99 24.14
C ALA A 234 24.59 -7.90 24.93
N THR A 235 23.70 -6.96 24.61
CA THR A 235 22.47 -6.72 25.39
C THR A 235 21.22 -7.21 24.66
N PHE A 236 20.24 -7.71 25.40
CA PHE A 236 18.95 -8.14 24.84
C PHE A 236 18.24 -7.02 24.05
N PHE A 237 18.26 -5.79 24.57
CA PHE A 237 17.69 -4.63 23.88
C PHE A 237 18.45 -4.28 22.60
N GLY A 238 19.78 -4.35 22.65
CA GLY A 238 20.62 -4.19 21.47
C GLY A 238 20.27 -5.18 20.36
N GLN A 239 20.12 -6.46 20.71
CA GLN A 239 19.77 -7.51 19.74
C GLN A 239 18.39 -7.28 19.12
N LEU A 240 17.39 -6.86 19.92
CA LEU A 240 16.08 -6.48 19.38
C LEU A 240 16.16 -5.30 18.41
N ILE A 241 16.98 -4.30 18.71
CA ILE A 241 17.23 -3.15 17.81
C ILE A 241 17.86 -3.63 16.50
N LEU A 242 18.86 -4.52 16.56
CA LEU A 242 19.52 -5.09 15.39
C LEU A 242 18.55 -5.91 14.53
N ILE A 243 17.72 -6.75 15.14
CA ILE A 243 16.68 -7.52 14.44
C ILE A 243 15.71 -6.57 13.74
N LYS A 244 15.21 -5.53 14.43
CA LYS A 244 14.31 -4.54 13.85
C LYS A 244 14.97 -3.80 12.68
N LEU A 245 16.23 -3.41 12.83
CA LEU A 245 16.99 -2.75 11.76
C LEU A 245 17.17 -3.67 10.55
N GLY A 246 17.51 -4.95 10.78
CA GLY A 246 17.61 -5.97 9.73
C GLY A 246 16.29 -6.17 8.98
N LEU A 247 15.16 -6.22 9.69
CA LEU A 247 13.83 -6.30 9.09
C LEU A 247 13.51 -5.07 8.23
N VAL A 248 13.85 -3.87 8.70
CA VAL A 248 13.66 -2.63 7.93
C VAL A 248 14.55 -2.62 6.69
N ILE A 249 15.83 -2.99 6.80
CA ILE A 249 16.75 -3.08 5.66
C ILE A 249 16.24 -4.10 4.64
N GLY A 250 15.80 -5.28 5.09
CA GLY A 250 15.21 -6.29 4.23
C GLY A 250 13.95 -5.80 3.52
N LEU A 251 13.05 -5.12 4.25
CA LEU A 251 11.86 -4.51 3.70
C LEU A 251 12.20 -3.47 2.63
N VAL A 252 13.09 -2.52 2.93
CA VAL A 252 13.54 -1.48 1.98
C VAL A 252 14.21 -2.11 0.77
N GLY A 253 15.05 -3.12 0.98
CA GLY A 253 15.68 -3.91 -0.07
C GLY A 253 14.63 -4.49 -1.01
N ILE A 254 13.63 -5.19 -0.48
CA ILE A 254 12.50 -5.72 -1.27
C ILE A 254 11.79 -4.59 -2.02
N PHE A 255 11.51 -3.44 -1.40
CA PHE A 255 10.84 -2.34 -2.11
C PHE A 255 11.68 -1.74 -3.25
N ILE A 256 13.00 -1.69 -3.10
CA ILE A 256 13.91 -1.20 -4.14
C ILE A 256 14.08 -2.23 -5.26
N THR A 257 14.28 -3.51 -4.90
CA THR A 257 14.62 -4.57 -5.85
C THR A 257 13.40 -5.18 -6.52
N CYS A 258 12.24 -5.20 -5.87
CA CYS A 258 11.04 -5.81 -6.42
C CYS A 258 10.45 -4.83 -7.44
N PRO A 259 10.47 -5.16 -8.76
CA PRO A 259 10.05 -4.26 -9.83
C PRO A 259 8.53 -4.12 -9.91
N LEU A 260 7.83 -4.33 -8.80
CA LEU A 260 6.42 -4.70 -8.69
C LEU A 260 5.48 -3.76 -9.46
N TRP A 261 5.95 -2.56 -9.84
CA TRP A 261 5.11 -1.58 -10.54
C TRP A 261 5.76 -0.65 -11.58
N ARG A 262 7.05 -0.78 -11.94
CA ARG A 262 7.55 -0.04 -13.13
C ARG A 262 7.26 -0.76 -14.45
N ALA A 263 6.88 -2.02 -14.37
CA ALA A 263 6.34 -2.80 -15.46
C ALA A 263 5.08 -3.51 -14.93
N CYS A 264 3.92 -3.23 -15.51
CA CYS A 264 2.60 -3.86 -15.28
C CYS A 264 2.67 -5.09 -14.36
N SER A 265 2.18 -4.91 -13.12
CA SER A 265 2.20 -5.92 -12.05
C SER A 265 1.81 -7.32 -12.57
N PRO A 266 2.49 -8.41 -12.14
CA PRO A 266 2.20 -9.80 -12.53
C PRO A 266 0.84 -10.32 -12.02
N ILE A 267 -0.01 -9.43 -11.51
CA ILE A 267 -1.38 -9.71 -11.13
C ILE A 267 -2.24 -9.81 -12.40
N LYS A 268 -2.58 -11.04 -12.80
CA LYS A 268 -3.62 -11.32 -13.82
C LYS A 268 -4.86 -10.45 -13.55
N GLY A 269 -5.40 -9.82 -14.59
CA GLY A 269 -6.61 -9.00 -14.55
C GLY A 269 -6.40 -7.50 -14.34
N MET A 270 -5.31 -7.06 -13.68
CA MET A 270 -5.22 -5.67 -13.23
C MET A 270 -4.53 -4.73 -14.22
N CYS A 271 -3.65 -5.25 -15.07
CA CYS A 271 -2.90 -4.44 -16.05
C CYS A 271 -2.63 -5.19 -17.37
N ASP A 272 -3.26 -6.34 -17.62
CA ASP A 272 -3.18 -7.01 -18.90
C ASP A 272 -4.43 -6.67 -19.72
N LEU A 273 -4.30 -5.76 -20.68
CA LEU A 273 -5.40 -5.33 -21.58
C LEU A 273 -6.08 -6.53 -22.30
N LYS A 274 -5.41 -7.69 -22.33
CA LYS A 274 -5.91 -8.96 -22.84
C LYS A 274 -7.07 -9.55 -22.03
N ASP A 275 -7.24 -9.15 -20.78
CA ASP A 275 -8.30 -9.64 -19.90
C ASP A 275 -9.62 -8.85 -20.06
N LEU A 276 -9.62 -7.79 -20.89
CA LEU A 276 -10.84 -7.11 -21.32
C LEU A 276 -11.51 -7.90 -22.46
N PRO A 277 -12.86 -7.97 -22.52
CA PRO A 277 -13.57 -8.67 -23.59
C PRO A 277 -13.11 -8.14 -24.95
N SER A 278 -12.37 -8.96 -25.69
CA SER A 278 -11.78 -8.54 -26.96
C SER A 278 -12.81 -8.70 -28.07
N ALA A 279 -12.97 -7.65 -28.90
CA ALA A 279 -13.64 -7.79 -30.20
C ALA A 279 -12.94 -8.86 -31.06
N ALA A 280 -13.68 -9.44 -32.01
CA ALA A 280 -13.16 -10.47 -32.92
C ALA A 280 -11.82 -10.06 -33.54
N GLN A 281 -10.85 -10.98 -33.52
CA GLN A 281 -9.48 -10.67 -33.92
C GLN A 281 -9.36 -10.58 -35.45
N PRO A 282 -8.70 -9.53 -35.97
CA PRO A 282 -8.43 -9.43 -37.39
C PRO A 282 -7.38 -10.44 -37.83
N THR A 283 -7.58 -11.02 -39.02
CA THR A 283 -6.65 -11.94 -39.66
C THR A 283 -5.43 -11.17 -40.16
N PRO A 284 -4.19 -11.57 -39.82
CA PRO A 284 -3.00 -10.86 -40.28
C PRO A 284 -2.78 -11.04 -41.78
N THR A 285 -2.49 -9.93 -42.48
CA THR A 285 -2.11 -9.89 -43.89
C THR A 285 -0.67 -10.37 -44.09
N GLN A 286 0.22 -10.04 -43.16
CA GLN A 286 1.64 -10.39 -43.22
C GLN A 286 2.16 -10.85 -41.85
N ARG A 287 3.17 -11.70 -41.84
CA ARG A 287 3.83 -12.19 -40.61
C ARG A 287 5.34 -12.03 -40.67
N ILE A 288 5.94 -11.56 -39.58
CA ILE A 288 7.38 -11.47 -39.36
C ILE A 288 7.75 -12.20 -38.07
N ASP A 289 8.80 -13.02 -38.15
CA ASP A 289 9.42 -13.63 -36.99
C ASP A 289 10.81 -13.03 -36.74
N ASN A 290 10.89 -12.21 -35.69
CA ASN A 290 12.10 -11.55 -35.21
C ASN A 290 12.56 -12.10 -33.86
N ARG A 291 12.11 -13.30 -33.46
CA ARG A 291 12.67 -13.99 -32.29
C ARG A 291 14.18 -14.21 -32.51
N GLY A 292 14.98 -13.99 -31.47
CA GLY A 292 16.44 -14.06 -31.49
C GLY A 292 17.17 -12.81 -31.98
N LYS A 293 16.46 -11.76 -32.42
CA LYS A 293 17.05 -10.48 -32.84
C LYS A 293 16.96 -9.42 -31.73
N GLY A 294 17.95 -8.53 -31.66
CA GLY A 294 17.93 -7.38 -30.76
C GLY A 294 17.06 -6.24 -31.30
N CYS A 295 16.53 -5.40 -30.39
CA CYS A 295 15.76 -4.18 -30.69
C CYS A 295 14.51 -4.41 -31.55
N ALA A 296 13.70 -5.43 -31.21
CA ALA A 296 12.48 -5.87 -31.91
C ALA A 296 12.58 -6.13 -33.44
N GLY A 297 13.73 -5.84 -34.05
CA GLY A 297 13.88 -5.64 -35.47
C GLY A 297 13.09 -4.45 -36.04
N PHE A 298 13.15 -3.25 -35.44
CA PHE A 298 12.44 -2.05 -35.92
C PHE A 298 12.64 -1.76 -37.42
N VAL A 299 13.85 -1.95 -37.94
CA VAL A 299 14.13 -1.77 -39.38
C VAL A 299 13.34 -2.77 -40.22
N GLN A 300 13.20 -4.02 -39.77
CA GLN A 300 12.43 -5.04 -40.47
C GLN A 300 10.92 -4.78 -40.34
N ILE A 301 10.47 -4.26 -39.21
CA ILE A 301 9.08 -3.83 -39.00
C ILE A 301 8.75 -2.70 -39.97
N GLN A 302 9.56 -1.65 -40.02
CA GLN A 302 9.39 -0.53 -40.95
C GLN A 302 9.35 -1.01 -42.40
N LYS A 303 10.35 -1.79 -42.83
CA LYS A 303 10.42 -2.31 -44.20
C LYS A 303 9.20 -3.14 -44.60
N ALA A 304 8.64 -3.91 -43.67
CA ALA A 304 7.43 -4.67 -43.94
C ALA A 304 6.20 -3.76 -44.02
N LEU A 305 6.06 -2.81 -43.09
CA LEU A 305 4.97 -1.84 -43.12
C LEU A 305 5.02 -0.98 -44.39
N ASP A 306 6.19 -0.59 -44.88
CA ASP A 306 6.35 0.16 -46.13
C ASP A 306 5.77 -0.62 -47.32
N GLY A 307 5.91 -1.95 -47.34
CA GLY A 307 5.39 -2.83 -48.40
C GLY A 307 3.90 -3.20 -48.29
N MET A 308 3.22 -2.82 -47.20
CA MET A 308 1.82 -3.17 -46.95
C MET A 308 0.85 -2.06 -47.40
N GLY A 309 -0.41 -2.41 -47.67
CA GLY A 309 -1.49 -1.44 -47.92
C GLY A 309 -1.99 -0.78 -46.63
N PRO A 310 -2.64 0.40 -46.71
CA PRO A 310 -3.28 1.01 -45.54
C PRO A 310 -4.28 0.06 -44.89
N ARG A 311 -4.30 0.01 -43.56
CA ARG A 311 -5.12 -0.88 -42.74
C ARG A 311 -4.78 -2.37 -42.81
N ASP A 312 -3.75 -2.77 -43.55
CA ASP A 312 -3.25 -4.14 -43.47
C ASP A 312 -2.69 -4.44 -42.08
N VAL A 313 -2.79 -5.71 -41.68
CA VAL A 313 -2.39 -6.15 -40.35
C VAL A 313 -1.11 -6.97 -40.41
N LEU A 314 -0.08 -6.51 -39.72
CA LEU A 314 1.20 -7.18 -39.55
C LEU A 314 1.21 -7.95 -38.23
N GLU A 315 1.48 -9.25 -38.29
CA GLU A 315 1.84 -10.07 -37.14
C GLU A 315 3.35 -10.07 -36.92
N LEU A 316 3.79 -9.60 -35.76
CA LEU A 316 5.20 -9.62 -35.36
C LEU A 316 5.41 -10.59 -34.20
N LEU A 317 6.39 -11.49 -34.32
CA LEU A 317 6.92 -12.26 -33.21
C LEU A 317 8.28 -11.73 -32.80
N SER A 318 8.50 -11.50 -31.51
CA SER A 318 9.75 -11.00 -30.94
C SER A 318 10.12 -11.80 -29.70
N SER A 319 11.41 -11.94 -29.39
CA SER A 319 11.87 -12.44 -28.07
C SER A 319 12.48 -11.32 -27.23
N ASP A 320 12.52 -10.10 -27.75
CA ASP A 320 13.09 -8.94 -27.08
C ASP A 320 12.14 -8.44 -25.99
N ARG A 321 12.58 -8.45 -24.74
CA ARG A 321 11.79 -7.99 -23.59
C ARG A 321 11.49 -6.50 -23.64
N ILE A 322 12.38 -5.71 -24.25
CA ILE A 322 12.25 -4.26 -24.35
C ILE A 322 11.16 -3.90 -25.36
N SER A 323 10.99 -4.70 -26.42
CA SER A 323 9.94 -4.51 -27.45
C SER A 323 8.52 -4.43 -26.87
N TRP A 324 8.29 -4.97 -25.67
CA TRP A 324 7.01 -4.84 -24.97
C TRP A 324 6.61 -3.38 -24.69
N TRP A 325 7.59 -2.49 -24.49
CA TRP A 325 7.39 -1.09 -24.09
C TRP A 325 7.70 -0.11 -25.21
N GLU A 326 8.75 -0.37 -25.99
CA GLU A 326 9.18 0.56 -27.04
C GLU A 326 8.31 0.50 -28.28
N LEU A 327 7.82 -0.69 -28.65
CA LEU A 327 7.07 -0.86 -29.88
C LEU A 327 5.75 -0.07 -29.92
N PRO A 328 4.91 -0.05 -28.87
CA PRO A 328 3.70 0.78 -28.87
C PRO A 328 3.99 2.27 -29.07
N ALA A 329 4.99 2.80 -28.37
CA ALA A 329 5.37 4.22 -28.48
C ALA A 329 5.92 4.55 -29.87
N TRP A 330 6.75 3.67 -30.44
CA TRP A 330 7.26 3.81 -31.79
C TRP A 330 6.13 3.78 -32.83
N LEU A 331 5.17 2.86 -32.70
CA LEU A 331 4.03 2.76 -33.62
C LEU A 331 3.17 4.02 -33.60
N GLU A 332 2.90 4.59 -32.42
CA GLU A 332 2.17 5.85 -32.29
C GLU A 332 2.90 7.00 -32.99
N GLN A 333 4.23 7.10 -32.82
CA GLN A 333 5.04 8.12 -33.48
C GLN A 333 5.06 7.98 -35.01
N GLN A 334 4.97 6.75 -35.53
CA GLN A 334 4.91 6.47 -36.97
C GLN A 334 3.47 6.48 -37.53
N GLY A 335 2.46 6.83 -36.72
CA GLY A 335 1.06 6.87 -37.15
C GLY A 335 0.45 5.49 -37.43
N HIS A 336 0.97 4.43 -36.83
CA HIS A 336 0.46 3.07 -36.92
C HIS A 336 -0.31 2.69 -35.65
N ARG A 337 -1.21 1.71 -35.75
CA ARG A 337 -2.07 1.32 -34.63
C ARG A 337 -1.73 -0.08 -34.12
N LEU A 338 -1.45 -0.20 -32.84
CA LEU A 338 -1.31 -1.50 -32.19
C LEU A 338 -2.69 -2.11 -31.93
N LEU A 339 -3.02 -3.21 -32.61
CA LEU A 339 -4.29 -3.91 -32.46
C LEU A 339 -4.27 -4.92 -31.31
N LYS A 340 -3.14 -5.63 -31.18
CA LYS A 340 -3.01 -6.70 -30.17
C LYS A 340 -1.57 -6.87 -29.76
N GLN A 341 -1.37 -7.28 -28.50
CA GLN A 341 -0.07 -7.60 -27.96
C GLN A 341 -0.22 -8.77 -26.98
N GLU A 342 0.59 -9.82 -27.13
CA GLU A 342 0.51 -11.09 -26.43
C GLU A 342 1.88 -11.55 -25.93
N ARG A 343 1.89 -12.23 -24.78
CA ARG A 343 3.07 -12.94 -24.27
C ARG A 343 2.82 -14.42 -24.44
N GLN A 344 3.77 -15.12 -25.04
CA GLN A 344 3.72 -16.56 -25.26
C GLN A 344 4.96 -17.20 -24.62
N GLY A 345 4.84 -18.46 -24.19
CA GLY A 345 5.93 -19.21 -23.58
C GLY A 345 6.13 -19.00 -22.07
N ARG A 346 7.14 -19.69 -21.51
CA ARG A 346 7.47 -19.70 -20.08
C ARG A 346 8.83 -19.04 -19.84
N TRP A 347 8.86 -18.02 -18.98
CA TRP A 347 10.02 -17.29 -18.40
C TRP A 347 11.34 -17.19 -19.20
N LEU A 348 12.03 -18.30 -19.47
CA LEU A 348 13.27 -18.36 -20.26
C LEU A 348 13.04 -18.41 -21.78
N TRP A 349 11.88 -18.88 -22.22
CA TRP A 349 11.49 -19.03 -23.63
C TRP A 349 10.33 -18.09 -23.98
N GLN A 350 10.31 -16.92 -23.35
CA GLN A 350 9.23 -15.98 -23.53
C GLN A 350 9.34 -15.29 -24.88
N SER A 351 8.28 -15.37 -25.67
CA SER A 351 8.12 -14.60 -26.91
C SER A 351 6.93 -13.66 -26.79
N TYR A 352 6.97 -12.63 -27.60
CA TYR A 352 5.99 -11.56 -27.70
C TYR A 352 5.38 -11.61 -29.09
N ARG A 353 4.07 -11.53 -29.16
CA ARG A 353 3.32 -11.50 -30.42
C ARG A 353 2.57 -10.18 -30.48
N PHE A 354 2.70 -9.45 -31.58
CA PHE A 354 2.01 -8.17 -31.79
C PHE A 354 1.20 -8.25 -33.08
N LEU A 355 0.02 -7.64 -33.10
CA LEU A 355 -0.75 -7.36 -34.31
C LEU A 355 -0.78 -5.85 -34.50
N ILE A 356 -0.30 -5.39 -35.65
CA ILE A 356 -0.05 -3.99 -35.96
C ILE A 356 -0.86 -3.64 -37.21
N GLU A 357 -1.73 -2.65 -37.16
CA GLU A 357 -2.42 -2.11 -38.33
C GLU A 357 -1.60 -0.97 -38.94
N LYS A 358 -1.34 -1.05 -40.25
CA LYS A 358 -0.68 0.03 -40.97
C LYS A 358 -1.58 1.28 -40.98
N GLY A 359 -0.99 2.40 -40.60
CA GLY A 359 -1.60 3.72 -40.72
C GLY A 359 -1.92 4.12 -42.15
N THR A 360 -2.71 5.18 -42.32
CA THR A 360 -3.04 5.76 -43.63
C THR A 360 -2.07 6.86 -44.06
N GLY A 361 -1.00 7.07 -43.30
CA GLY A 361 -0.01 8.13 -43.50
C GLY A 361 0.94 7.89 -44.66
#